data_AF-A0AAV6JK45-F1
#
_entry.id   AF-A0AAV6JK45-F1
#
_cell.length_a   1.000
_cell.length_b   1.000
_cell.length_c   1.000
_cell.angle_alpha   90.00
_cell.angle_beta   90.00
_cell.angle_gamma   90.00
#
_symmetry.space_group_name_H-M   'P 1'
#
loop_
_entity.id
_entity.type
_entity.pdbx_description
1 polymer ?
#
loop_
_entity_poly.entity_id
_entity_poly.type
_entity_poly.pdbx_seq_one_letter_code
_entity_poly.pdbx_strand_id
1 'polypeptide(L)'
;MLERSFADPEKDEFSSCNVIPRIVFRSLSVVVATLLAAMLPFFGDTVALLGAFACIPLDFILPMIFYNVTFKPSKKTIIFWGNTFIAFISTVLSLVGAVASVRQIVLDAKTYRLFANV
;
A
#
# COMPACT_ATOMS: atom_id res chain seq x y z
N MET A 1 3.12 -11.93 11.53
CA MET A 1 2.61 -12.53 12.78
C MET A 1 2.71 -14.06 12.75
N LEU A 2 2.34 -14.73 11.66
CA LEU A 2 2.46 -16.19 11.51
C LEU A 2 3.91 -16.71 11.53
N GLU A 3 4.86 -16.04 10.86
CA GLU A 3 6.28 -16.45 10.84
C GLU A 3 6.91 -16.52 12.25
N ARG A 4 6.51 -15.63 13.17
CA ARG A 4 7.02 -15.64 14.56
C ARG A 4 6.52 -16.83 15.39
N SER A 5 5.45 -17.49 14.95
CA SER A 5 4.94 -18.68 15.62
C SER A 5 5.71 -19.95 15.24
N PHE A 6 6.42 -19.94 14.10
CA PHE A 6 7.20 -21.08 13.59
C PHE A 6 8.72 -20.85 13.66
N ALA A 7 9.14 -19.61 13.91
CA ALA A 7 10.54 -19.25 14.14
C ALA A 7 10.94 -19.58 15.58
N ASP A 8 11.89 -20.50 15.72
CA ASP A 8 12.49 -20.87 17.01
C ASP A 8 13.51 -19.78 17.41
N PRO A 9 13.28 -19.01 18.48
CA PRO A 9 14.12 -17.87 18.85
C PRO A 9 15.46 -18.28 19.48
N GLU A 10 15.67 -19.56 19.81
CA GLU A 10 16.93 -20.06 20.42
C GLU A 10 17.96 -20.51 19.38
N LYS A 11 17.61 -20.55 18.09
CA LYS A 11 18.49 -20.98 17.00
C LYS A 11 18.98 -19.82 16.16
N ASP A 12 20.19 -19.97 15.60
CA ASP A 12 20.82 -18.99 14.71
C ASP A 12 19.90 -18.62 13.53
N GLU A 13 19.90 -17.35 13.12
CA GLU A 13 18.98 -16.83 12.09
C GLU A 13 19.09 -17.60 10.76
N PHE A 14 20.27 -18.15 10.45
CA PHE A 14 20.55 -18.95 9.26
C PHE A 14 20.39 -20.47 9.45
N SER A 15 19.92 -20.90 10.62
CA SER A 15 19.59 -22.31 10.85
C SER A 15 18.47 -22.74 9.91
N SER A 16 18.58 -23.94 9.32
CA SER A 16 17.59 -24.47 8.37
C SER A 16 16.17 -24.47 8.93
N CYS A 17 16.00 -24.62 10.25
CA CYS A 17 14.69 -24.58 10.91
C CYS A 17 13.99 -23.22 10.82
N ASN A 18 14.73 -22.12 10.70
CA ASN A 18 14.18 -20.76 10.60
C ASN A 18 14.13 -20.26 9.15
N VAL A 19 15.11 -20.67 8.33
CA VAL A 19 15.20 -20.28 6.91
C VAL A 19 14.12 -20.96 6.07
N ILE A 20 13.86 -22.25 6.28
CA ILE A 20 12.84 -23.00 5.51
C ILE A 20 11.45 -22.36 5.64
N PRO A 21 10.88 -22.14 6.85
CA PRO A 21 9.57 -21.51 6.96
C PRO A 21 9.56 -20.09 6.39
N ARG A 22 10.63 -19.30 6.61
CA ARG A 22 10.75 -17.94 6.06
C ARG A 22 10.68 -17.94 4.52
N ILE A 23 11.41 -18.84 3.85
CA ILE A 23 11.38 -18.95 2.39
C ILE A 23 10.01 -19.43 1.92
N VAL A 24 9.42 -20.44 2.57
CA VAL A 24 8.09 -20.95 2.21
C VAL A 24 7.02 -19.87 2.33
N PHE A 25 6.98 -19.11 3.43
CA PHE A 25 6.03 -18.00 3.61
C PHE A 25 6.24 -16.88 2.57
N ARG A 26 7.50 -16.53 2.28
CA ARG A 26 7.85 -15.55 1.25
C ARG A 26 7.39 -16.00 -0.14
N SER A 27 7.73 -17.21 -0.54
CA SER A 27 7.35 -17.75 -1.85
C SER A 27 5.83 -17.92 -1.96
N LEU A 28 5.17 -18.44 -0.93
CA LEU A 28 3.71 -18.61 -0.92
C LEU A 28 2.99 -17.26 -1.04
N SER A 29 3.42 -16.25 -0.29
CA SER A 29 2.80 -14.92 -0.34
C SER A 29 2.95 -14.27 -1.72
N VAL A 30 4.11 -14.39 -2.36
CA VAL A 30 4.34 -13.92 -3.73
C VAL A 30 3.47 -14.70 -4.72
N VAL A 31 3.45 -16.02 -4.67
CA VAL A 31 2.64 -16.86 -5.58
C VAL A 31 1.16 -16.50 -5.47
N VAL A 32 0.62 -16.37 -4.24
CA VAL A 32 -0.78 -15.97 -4.02
C VAL A 32 -1.04 -14.57 -4.58
N ALA A 33 -0.14 -13.61 -4.32
CA ALA A 33 -0.28 -12.26 -4.85
C ALA A 33 -0.25 -12.23 -6.39
N THR A 34 0.66 -12.99 -7.01
CA THR A 34 0.77 -13.09 -8.48
C THR A 34 -0.44 -13.80 -9.09
N LEU A 35 -0.97 -14.84 -8.46
CA LEU A 35 -2.19 -15.51 -8.92
C LEU A 35 -3.39 -14.56 -8.85
N LEU A 36 -3.56 -13.83 -7.75
CA LEU A 36 -4.60 -12.80 -7.64
C LEU A 36 -4.42 -11.71 -8.70
N ALA A 37 -3.20 -11.28 -8.96
CA ALA A 37 -2.89 -10.29 -9.99
C ALA A 37 -3.20 -10.78 -11.42
N ALA A 38 -2.97 -12.07 -11.70
CA ALA A 38 -3.26 -12.66 -13.00
C ALA A 38 -4.75 -12.99 -13.21
N MET A 39 -5.48 -13.31 -12.12
CA MET A 39 -6.89 -13.68 -12.18
C MET A 39 -7.84 -12.48 -12.21
N LEU A 40 -7.45 -11.36 -11.60
CA LEU A 40 -8.28 -10.15 -11.51
C LEU A 40 -7.84 -9.16 -12.60
N PRO A 41 -8.65 -8.90 -13.64
CA PRO A 41 -8.29 -7.93 -14.67
C PRO A 41 -8.16 -6.50 -14.11
N PHE A 42 -8.69 -6.25 -12.91
CA PHE A 42 -8.69 -4.98 -12.18
C PHE A 42 -7.62 -4.90 -11.06
N PHE A 43 -6.61 -5.79 -11.07
CA PHE A 43 -5.55 -5.75 -10.06
C PHE A 43 -4.79 -4.42 -10.10
N GLY A 44 -4.55 -3.87 -11.29
CA GLY A 44 -3.90 -2.57 -11.47
C GLY A 44 -4.65 -1.44 -10.74
N ASP A 45 -5.97 -1.38 -10.90
CA ASP A 45 -6.79 -0.36 -10.23
C ASP A 45 -6.89 -0.58 -8.72
N THR A 46 -6.84 -1.82 -8.26
CA THR A 46 -6.78 -2.14 -6.82
C THR A 46 -5.47 -1.68 -6.19
N VAL A 47 -4.34 -1.88 -6.87
CA VAL A 47 -3.04 -1.38 -6.43
C VAL A 47 -3.00 0.15 -6.47
N ALA A 48 -3.58 0.77 -7.50
CA ALA A 48 -3.69 2.22 -7.58
C ALA A 48 -4.54 2.80 -6.43
N LEU A 49 -5.64 2.14 -6.07
CA LEU A 49 -6.46 2.48 -4.91
C LEU A 49 -5.67 2.39 -3.60
N LEU A 50 -4.92 1.30 -3.41
CA LEU A 50 -4.04 1.14 -2.25
C LEU A 50 -2.94 2.20 -2.22
N GLY A 51 -2.35 2.56 -3.36
CA GLY A 51 -1.38 3.66 -3.45
C GLY A 51 -2.00 5.00 -3.06
N ALA A 52 -3.22 5.28 -3.54
CA ALA A 52 -3.93 6.50 -3.21
C ALA A 52 -4.25 6.61 -1.71
N PHE A 53 -4.62 5.51 -1.05
CA PHE A 53 -4.97 5.49 0.38
C PHE A 53 -3.80 5.31 1.35
N ALA A 54 -2.81 4.50 0.99
CA ALA A 54 -1.73 4.12 1.89
C ALA A 54 -0.46 4.91 1.58
N CYS A 55 0.01 4.87 0.34
CA CYS A 55 1.29 5.48 -0.05
C CYS A 55 1.22 7.01 0.03
N ILE A 56 0.22 7.65 -0.60
CA ILE A 56 0.15 9.11 -0.65
C ILE A 56 0.04 9.75 0.75
N PRO A 57 -0.86 9.29 1.65
CA PRO A 57 -0.95 9.88 2.98
C PRO A 57 0.25 9.56 3.85
N LEU A 58 0.81 8.35 3.75
CA LEU A 58 1.94 7.94 4.57
C LEU A 58 3.23 8.67 4.18
N ASP A 59 3.48 8.85 2.88
CA ASP A 59 4.75 9.40 2.40
C ASP A 59 4.72 10.92 2.18
N PHE A 60 3.58 11.52 1.84
CA PHE A 60 3.50 12.96 1.57
C PHE A 60 2.76 13.75 2.63
N ILE A 61 1.73 13.20 3.26
CA ILE A 61 0.95 13.94 4.27
C ILE A 61 1.61 13.80 5.65
N LEU A 62 1.95 12.58 6.05
CA LEU A 62 2.49 12.29 7.38
C LEU A 62 3.79 13.06 7.70
N PRO A 63 4.80 13.11 6.81
CA PRO A 63 6.04 13.82 7.13
C PRO A 63 5.83 15.33 7.24
N MET A 64 4.91 15.90 6.45
CA MET A 64 4.58 17.32 6.50
C MET A 64 3.86 17.68 7.80
N ILE A 65 2.94 16.83 8.26
CA ILE A 65 2.28 16.99 9.55
C ILE A 65 3.29 16.83 10.69
N PHE A 66 4.11 15.78 10.68
CA PHE A 66 5.11 15.53 11.71
C PHE A 66 6.16 16.63 11.78
N TYR A 67 6.61 17.17 10.65
CA TYR A 67 7.50 18.32 10.63
C TYR A 67 6.85 19.53 11.31
N ASN A 68 5.60 19.83 10.95
CA ASN A 68 4.89 20.98 11.51
C ASN A 68 4.61 20.82 13.03
N VAL A 69 4.34 19.60 13.50
CA VAL A 69 4.10 19.32 14.93
C VAL A 69 5.40 19.36 15.74
N THR A 70 6.49 18.80 15.20
CA THR A 70 7.77 18.66 15.90
C THR A 70 8.51 19.99 15.99
N PHE A 71 8.65 20.69 14.87
CA PHE A 71 9.45 21.92 14.80
C PHE A 71 8.64 23.18 15.08
N LYS A 72 7.29 23.08 15.10
CA LYS A 72 6.35 24.20 15.29
C LYS A 72 6.83 25.48 14.59
N PRO A 73 7.09 25.43 13.27
CA PRO A 73 7.60 26.59 12.56
C PRO A 73 6.60 27.74 12.71
N SER A 74 7.11 28.97 12.82
CA SER A 74 6.27 30.16 12.91
C SER A 74 5.33 30.21 11.69
N LYS A 75 4.05 30.54 11.92
CA LYS A 75 3.01 30.55 10.86
C LYS A 75 3.31 31.53 9.70
N LYS A 76 4.30 32.40 9.86
CA LYS A 76 4.77 33.35 8.84
C LYS A 76 5.92 32.82 7.98
N THR A 77 6.49 31.66 8.31
CA THR A 77 7.62 31.09 7.61
C THR A 77 7.16 30.39 6.34
N ILE A 78 7.88 30.61 5.23
CA ILE A 78 7.63 30.00 3.90
C ILE A 78 7.54 28.46 4.01
N ILE A 79 8.35 27.86 4.89
CA ILE A 79 8.38 26.41 5.14
C ILE A 79 7.03 25.88 5.66
N PHE A 80 6.35 26.62 6.55
CA PHE A 80 5.04 26.20 7.07
C PHE A 80 3.98 26.19 5.95
N TRP A 81 3.99 27.23 5.10
CA TRP A 81 3.07 27.34 3.98
C TRP A 81 3.36 26.29 2.90
N GLY A 82 4.63 26.03 2.60
CA GLY A 82 5.06 24.97 1.69
C GLY A 82 4.62 23.58 2.15
N ASN A 83 4.88 23.23 3.42
CA ASN A 83 4.45 21.94 3.97
C ASN A 83 2.93 21.79 3.97
N THR A 84 2.19 22.86 4.30
CA THR A 84 0.73 22.85 4.30
C THR A 84 0.18 22.69 2.88
N PHE A 85 0.79 23.35 1.90
CA PHE A 85 0.41 23.24 0.49
C PHE A 85 0.66 21.85 -0.07
N ILE A 86 1.82 21.25 0.22
CA ILE A 86 2.14 19.87 -0.17
C ILE A 86 1.12 18.90 0.43
N ALA A 87 0.87 18.98 1.74
CA ALA A 87 -0.11 18.13 2.41
C ALA A 87 -1.52 18.28 1.80
N PHE A 88 -1.92 19.51 1.47
CA PHE A 88 -3.21 19.79 0.85
C PHE A 88 -3.32 19.17 -0.55
N ILE A 89 -2.34 19.40 -1.44
CA ILE A 89 -2.34 18.82 -2.79
C ILE A 89 -2.32 17.30 -2.74
N SER A 90 -1.49 16.71 -1.89
CA SER A 90 -1.42 15.25 -1.73
C SER A 90 -2.74 14.66 -1.24
N THR A 91 -3.48 15.38 -0.38
CA THR A 91 -4.82 14.97 0.05
C THR A 91 -5.81 14.98 -1.12
N VAL A 92 -5.81 16.03 -1.94
CA VAL A 92 -6.67 16.12 -3.13
C VAL A 92 -6.31 15.01 -4.12
N LEU A 93 -5.02 14.78 -4.37
CA LEU A 93 -4.56 13.74 -5.30
C LEU A 93 -4.94 12.34 -4.80
N SER A 94 -4.83 12.08 -3.50
CA SER A 94 -5.28 10.84 -2.86
C SER A 94 -6.78 10.61 -3.07
N LEU A 95 -7.62 11.62 -2.83
CA LEU A 95 -9.07 11.54 -3.05
C LEU A 95 -9.42 11.27 -4.51
N VAL A 96 -8.83 12.04 -5.44
CA VAL A 96 -9.09 11.90 -6.87
C VAL A 96 -8.62 10.53 -7.37
N GLY A 97 -7.43 10.10 -6.97
CA GLY A 97 -6.88 8.78 -7.31
C GLY A 97 -7.78 7.65 -6.79
N ALA A 98 -8.23 7.74 -5.54
CA ALA A 98 -9.15 6.76 -4.97
C ALA A 98 -10.48 6.68 -5.74
N VAL A 99 -11.10 7.82 -6.05
CA VAL A 99 -12.36 7.86 -6.82
C VAL A 99 -12.17 7.30 -8.23
N ALA A 100 -11.07 7.66 -8.90
CA ALA A 100 -10.76 7.18 -10.25
C ALA A 100 -10.56 5.66 -10.27
N SER A 101 -9.76 5.12 -9.34
CA SER A 101 -9.54 3.68 -9.23
C SER A 101 -10.82 2.92 -8.89
N VAL A 102 -11.64 3.41 -7.94
CA VAL A 102 -12.94 2.78 -7.63
C VAL A 102 -13.86 2.77 -8.85
N ARG A 103 -13.93 3.86 -9.60
CA ARG A 103 -14.74 3.92 -10.82
C ARG A 103 -14.27 2.87 -11.83
N GLN A 104 -12.97 2.73 -12.02
CA GLN A 104 -12.41 1.77 -12.98
C GLN A 104 -12.65 0.32 -12.54
N ILE A 105 -12.42 0.00 -11.26
CA ILE A 105 -12.78 -1.30 -10.67
C ILE A 105 -14.25 -1.64 -10.93
N VAL A 106 -15.18 -0.69 -10.74
CA VAL A 106 -16.62 -0.93 -10.96
C VAL A 106 -16.94 -1.16 -12.44
N LEU A 107 -16.30 -0.44 -13.36
CA LEU A 107 -16.51 -0.61 -14.80
C LEU A 107 -15.96 -1.95 -15.31
N ASP A 108 -14.76 -2.31 -14.86
CA ASP A 108 -14.11 -3.56 -15.24
C ASP A 108 -14.81 -4.76 -14.60
N ALA A 109 -15.27 -4.64 -13.35
CA ALA A 109 -16.08 -5.67 -12.69
C ALA A 109 -17.43 -5.92 -13.39
N LYS A 110 -18.06 -4.90 -13.98
CA LYS A 110 -19.31 -5.06 -14.75
C LYS A 110 -19.09 -5.76 -16.09
N THR A 111 -17.92 -5.57 -16.70
CA THR A 111 -17.54 -6.19 -17.98
C THR A 111 -16.97 -7.59 -17.75
N TYR A 112 -16.54 -7.88 -16.53
CA TYR A 112 -15.99 -9.17 -16.14
C TYR A 112 -17.07 -10.24 -16.08
N ARG A 113 -17.11 -11.09 -17.11
CA ARG A 113 -17.77 -12.38 -17.06
C ARG A 113 -16.76 -13.40 -16.57
N LEU A 114 -16.90 -13.79 -15.30
CA LEU A 114 -16.06 -14.80 -14.62
C LEU A 114 -16.07 -16.16 -15.37
N PHE A 115 -17.05 -16.37 -16.25
CA PHE A 115 -17.07 -17.39 -17.29
C PHE A 115 -17.74 -16.81 -18.56
N ALA A 116 -16.96 -16.51 -19.59
CA ALA A 116 -17.48 -16.48 -20.94
C ALA A 116 -17.62 -17.94 -21.42
N ASN A 117 -18.85 -18.45 -21.48
CA ASN A 117 -19.26 -19.84 -21.79
C ASN A 117 -19.02 -20.90 -20.70
N VAL A 118 -20.08 -21.21 -19.96
CA VAL A 118 -20.82 -22.46 -20.20
C VAL A 118 -22.16 -22.13 -20.84
#